data_AF-A0A8T3WIE9-F1
#
_entry.id   AF-A0A8T3WIE9-F1
#
_cell.length_a   1.000
_cell.length_b   1.000
_cell.length_c   1.000
_cell.angle_alpha   90.00
_cell.angle_beta   90.00
_cell.angle_gamma   90.00
#
_symmetry.space_group_name_H-M   'P 1'
#
loop_
_entity.id
_entity.type
_entity.pdbx_description
1 polymer ?
#
loop_
_entity_poly.entity_id
_entity_poly.type
_entity_poly.pdbx_seq_one_letter_code
_entity_poly.pdbx_strand_id
1 'polypeptide(L)' 'DNGKRLAASYANFYIANDIVLLPVFGNKRNDREARYTLEHLFPDRKVIPINCLPLIKSGGTIHCITQQQPKSL' A
#
# COMPACT_ATOMS: atom_id res chain seq x y z
N ASP A 1 -11.73 10.00 -13.60
CA ASP A 1 -10.77 10.54 -14.58
C ASP A 1 -11.16 10.10 -15.97
N ASN A 2 -12.02 10.82 -16.69
CA ASN A 2 -12.28 10.74 -18.14
C ASN A 2 -11.89 9.44 -18.90
N GLY A 3 -12.19 8.24 -18.37
CA GLY A 3 -11.73 6.95 -18.90
C GLY A 3 -10.22 6.61 -18.80
N LYS A 4 -9.37 7.42 -18.16
CA LYS A 4 -7.93 7.11 -18.01
C LYS A 4 -7.69 5.92 -17.06
N ARG A 5 -6.89 4.95 -17.51
CA ARG A 5 -6.42 3.84 -16.69
C ARG A 5 -5.45 4.36 -15.62
N LEU A 6 -5.75 4.04 -14.36
CA LEU A 6 -4.87 4.35 -13.23
C LEU A 6 -3.80 3.27 -13.07
N ALA A 7 -2.58 3.65 -12.71
CA ALA A 7 -1.45 2.75 -12.48
C ALA A 7 -1.49 2.08 -11.09
N ALA A 8 -2.68 1.63 -10.66
CA ALA A 8 -2.89 1.06 -9.33
C ALA A 8 -2.15 -0.27 -9.16
N SER A 9 -1.32 -0.37 -8.12
CA SER A 9 -0.62 -1.59 -7.75
C SER A 9 -0.53 -1.72 -6.23
N TYR A 10 -0.85 -2.92 -5.72
CA TYR A 10 -0.69 -3.25 -4.31
C TYR A 10 0.76 -3.35 -3.87
N ALA A 11 1.70 -3.53 -4.82
CA ALA A 11 3.14 -3.62 -4.55
C ALA A 11 3.76 -2.28 -4.09
N ASN A 12 3.03 -1.16 -4.20
CA ASN A 12 3.49 0.14 -3.74
C ASN A 12 3.19 0.38 -2.24
N PHE A 13 3.29 -0.68 -1.43
CA PHE A 13 3.14 -0.66 0.02
C PHE A 13 4.39 -0.10 0.72
N TYR A 14 4.25 0.33 1.97
CA TYR A 14 5.37 0.79 2.79
C TYR A 14 5.55 -0.10 4.03
N ILE A 15 6.81 -0.44 4.32
CA ILE A 15 7.21 -1.25 5.47
C ILE A 15 7.76 -0.29 6.54
N ALA A 16 7.05 -0.13 7.67
CA ALA A 16 7.52 0.67 8.81
C ALA A 16 8.22 -0.23 9.85
N ASN A 17 8.26 0.14 11.14
CA ASN A 17 8.86 -0.72 12.17
C ASN A 17 8.02 -1.98 12.41
N ASP A 18 6.78 -1.83 12.88
CA ASP A 18 5.91 -2.96 13.28
C ASP A 18 4.66 -3.11 12.39
N ILE A 19 4.58 -2.32 11.32
CA ILE A 19 3.40 -2.26 10.44
C ILE A 19 3.81 -2.30 8.96
N VAL A 20 2.86 -2.71 8.12
CA VAL A 20 2.91 -2.59 6.67
C VAL A 20 1.69 -1.78 6.21
N LEU A 21 1.92 -0.65 5.57
CA LEU A 21 0.85 0.18 4.99
C LEU A 21 0.53 -0.33 3.58
N LEU A 22 -0.65 -0.91 3.40
CA LEU A 22 -1.13 -1.47 2.14
C LEU A 22 -2.02 -0.46 1.41
N PRO A 23 -1.69 -0.01 0.19
CA PRO A 23 -2.63 0.78 -0.60
C PRO A 23 -3.84 -0.07 -1.00
N VAL A 24 -5.06 0.45 -0.80
CA VAL A 24 -6.32 -0.15 -1.27
C VAL A 24 -7.06 0.78 -2.23
N PHE A 25 -7.81 0.19 -3.15
CA PHE A 25 -8.40 0.92 -4.30
C PHE A 25 -9.91 0.76 -4.44
N GLY A 26 -10.58 0.15 -3.46
CA GLY A 26 -12.04 -0.05 -3.46
C GLY A 26 -12.50 -1.29 -4.24
N ASN A 27 -11.56 -2.08 -4.76
CA ASN A 27 -11.88 -3.39 -5.32
C ASN A 27 -11.89 -4.42 -4.18
N LYS A 28 -13.07 -4.68 -3.62
CA LYS A 28 -13.22 -5.56 -2.43
C LYS A 28 -12.56 -6.93 -2.55
N ARG A 29 -12.53 -7.53 -3.75
CA ARG A 29 -11.89 -8.83 -3.96
C ARG A 29 -10.37 -8.67 -3.88
N ASN A 30 -9.80 -7.83 -4.73
CA ASN A 30 -8.36 -7.68 -4.83
C ASN A 30 -7.74 -7.03 -3.59
N ASP A 31 -8.45 -6.10 -2.94
CA ASP A 31 -8.02 -5.49 -1.68
C ASP A 31 -7.90 -6.55 -0.57
N ARG A 32 -8.81 -7.53 -0.52
CA ARG A 32 -8.74 -8.67 0.41
C ARG A 32 -7.60 -9.61 0.08
N GLU A 33 -7.45 -10.00 -1.19
CA GLU A 33 -6.35 -10.90 -1.60
C GLU A 33 -4.99 -10.29 -1.27
N ALA A 34 -4.79 -9.01 -1.61
CA ALA A 34 -3.54 -8.32 -1.29
C ALA A 34 -3.29 -8.23 0.22
N ARG A 35 -4.32 -7.96 1.01
CA ARG A 35 -4.20 -7.96 2.48
C ARG A 35 -3.81 -9.32 3.01
N TYR A 36 -4.51 -10.37 2.58
CA TYR A 36 -4.22 -11.76 2.96
C TYR A 36 -2.77 -12.13 2.61
N THR A 37 -2.33 -11.84 1.38
CA THR A 37 -0.95 -12.10 0.95
C THR A 37 0.07 -11.39 1.83
N LEU A 38 -0.10 -10.10 2.12
CA LEU A 38 0.86 -9.37 2.94
C LEU A 38 0.84 -9.83 4.40
N GLU A 39 -0.31 -10.21 4.95
CA GLU A 39 -0.40 -10.76 6.32
C GLU A 39 0.36 -12.09 6.44
N HIS A 40 0.35 -12.91 5.39
CA HIS A 40 1.12 -14.16 5.37
C HIS A 40 2.63 -13.93 5.20
N LEU A 41 3.02 -12.92 4.41
CA LEU A 41 4.43 -12.60 4.17
C LEU A 41 5.09 -11.85 5.34
N PHE A 42 4.30 -11.13 6.13
CA PHE A 42 4.78 -10.32 7.26
C PHE A 42 4.08 -10.70 8.57
N PRO A 43 4.27 -11.94 9.07
CA PRO A 43 3.53 -12.46 10.23
C PRO A 43 3.75 -11.64 11.51
N ASP A 44 4.92 -11.01 11.65
CA ASP A 44 5.28 -10.19 12.82
C ASP A 44 4.86 -8.72 12.71
N ARG A 45 4.16 -8.34 11.63
CA ARG A 45 3.78 -6.94 11.37
C ARG A 45 2.29 -6.80 11.10
N LYS A 46 1.69 -5.73 11.60
CA LYS A 46 0.28 -5.44 11.32
C LYS A 46 0.12 -4.82 9.93
N VAL A 47 -0.66 -5.45 9.06
CA VAL A 47 -1.03 -4.90 7.75
C VAL A 47 -2.20 -3.92 7.89
N ILE A 48 -1.97 -2.65 7.57
CA ILE A 48 -2.95 -1.56 7.68
C ILE A 48 -3.33 -1.09 6.27
N PRO A 49 -4.59 -1.28 5.82
CA PRO A 49 -5.05 -0.79 4.54
C PRO A 49 -5.27 0.73 4.55
N ILE A 50 -4.79 1.43 3.52
CA ILE A 50 -4.93 2.88 3.34
C ILE A 50 -5.57 3.16 1.98
N ASN A 51 -6.68 3.89 1.97
CA ASN A 51 -7.36 4.27 0.74
C ASN A 51 -6.48 5.20 -0.11
N CYS A 52 -5.97 4.68 -1.22
CA CYS A 52 -5.06 5.40 -2.12
C CYS A 52 -5.72 5.83 -3.43
N LEU A 53 -7.06 5.74 -3.54
CA LEU A 53 -7.79 6.27 -4.70
C LEU A 53 -7.49 7.76 -4.98
N PRO A 54 -7.36 8.64 -3.97
CA PRO A 54 -6.95 10.02 -4.23
C PRO A 54 -5.51 10.14 -4.71
N LEU A 55 -4.58 9.37 -4.12
CA LEU A 55 -3.14 9.45 -4.42
C LEU A 55 -2.82 8.96 -5.83
N ILE A 56 -3.44 7.85 -6.26
CA ILE A 56 -3.11 7.25 -7.56
C ILE A 56 -3.52 8.13 -8.74
N LYS A 57 -4.48 9.05 -8.55
CA LYS A 57 -4.82 10.08 -9.54
C LYS A 57 -3.66 11.04 -9.80
N SER A 58 -2.75 11.18 -8.83
CA SER A 58 -1.53 11.97 -8.92
C SER A 58 -0.30 11.15 -9.33
N GLY A 59 -0.47 9.86 -9.67
CA GLY A 59 0.57 9.02 -10.28
C GLY A 59 1.37 8.12 -9.33
N GLY A 60 1.01 8.02 -8.05
CA GLY A 60 1.71 7.14 -7.09
C GLY A 60 0.84 6.75 -5.89
N THR A 61 1.36 5.92 -4.98
CA THR A 61 0.70 5.63 -3.70
C THR A 61 1.67 5.82 -2.53
N ILE A 62 1.59 4.99 -1.48
CA ILE A 62 2.23 5.19 -0.18
C ILE A 62 3.76 5.15 -0.33
N HIS A 63 4.30 4.12 -0.96
CA HIS A 63 5.76 3.98 -1.12
C HIS A 63 6.39 5.17 -1.85
N CYS A 64 5.68 5.75 -2.83
CA CYS A 64 6.19 6.88 -3.61
C CYS A 64 6.37 8.17 -2.80
N ILE A 65 5.65 8.32 -1.67
CA ILE A 65 5.63 9.54 -0.86
C ILE A 65 6.31 9.37 0.50
N THR A 66 6.92 8.21 0.74
CA THR A 66 7.64 7.87 1.97
C THR A 66 9.12 7.64 1.69
N GLN A 67 9.97 8.01 2.65
CA GLN A 67 11.38 7.64 2.66
C GLN A 67 11.75 7.20 4.07
N GLN A 68 12.15 5.96 4.24
CA GLN A 68 12.60 5.45 5.53
C GLN A 68 13.98 6.02 5.87
N GLN A 69 14.15 6.41 7.13
CA GLN A 69 15.46 6.72 7.68
C GLN A 69 15.80 5.65 8.73
N PRO A 70 16.88 4.88 8.54
CA PRO A 70 17.33 3.92 9.55
C PRO A 70 17.64 4.63 10.87
N LYS A 71 17.37 3.94 11.98
CA LYS A 71 17.79 4.41 13.31
C LYS A 71 19.32 4.51 13.35
N SER A 72 19.86 5.56 13.97
CA SER A 72 21.29 5.61 14.27
C SER A 72 21.67 4.55 15.31
N LEU A 73 22.94 4.16 15.31
CA LEU A 73 23.53 3.31 16.36
C LEU A 73 23.49 4.00 17.72
#